data_AF-A0A7S3X9Y2-F1
#
_entry.id   AF-A0A7S3X9Y2-F1
#
_cell.length_a   1.000
_cell.length_b   1.000
_cell.length_c   1.000
_cell.angle_alpha   90.00
_cell.angle_beta   90.00
_cell.angle_gamma   90.00
#
_symmetry.space_group_name_H-M   'P 1'
#
loop_
_entity.id
_entity.type
_entity.pdbx_description
1 polymer ?
#
loop_
_entity_poly.entity_id
_entity_poly.type
_entity_poly.pdbx_seq_one_letter_code
_entity_poly.pdbx_strand_id
1 'polypeptide(L)'
;SAPFPLQSREYILRKRQALLPGDPNQAVLQMMRAGRGPDEGYHKPTPRRTIRVVENTSVNLYWSTSDGGTAFRSMYREDPMVSLPNWLVGTIIDKMLPRGVKALTRSAVAQERKAELRNAAQEKTQ
;
A
#
# COMPACT_ATOMS: atom_id res chain seq x y z
N SER A 1 -8.31 -0.91 -12.60
CA SER A 1 -9.47 -1.76 -12.93
C SER A 1 -9.00 -3.20 -13.07
N ALA A 2 -9.82 -4.17 -12.68
CA ALA A 2 -9.50 -5.58 -12.92
C ALA A 2 -9.66 -5.93 -14.41
N PRO A 3 -8.83 -6.82 -14.97
CA PRO A 3 -8.98 -7.24 -16.37
C PRO A 3 -10.24 -8.10 -16.53
N PHE A 4 -11.02 -7.84 -17.59
CA PHE A 4 -12.19 -8.67 -17.94
C PHE A 4 -11.76 -10.13 -18.12
N PRO A 5 -12.51 -11.13 -17.60
CA PRO A 5 -13.86 -11.05 -17.02
C PRO A 5 -13.90 -10.78 -15.51
N LEU A 6 -12.76 -10.48 -14.86
CA LEU A 6 -12.75 -10.27 -13.42
C LEU A 6 -13.45 -8.97 -13.04
N GLN A 7 -14.26 -9.04 -11.98
CA GLN A 7 -14.92 -7.88 -11.40
C GLN A 7 -13.92 -6.99 -10.66
N SER A 8 -14.21 -5.70 -10.58
CA SER A 8 -13.43 -4.78 -9.74
C SER A 8 -13.57 -5.16 -8.26
N ARG A 9 -12.56 -4.85 -7.46
CA ARG A 9 -12.58 -5.07 -6.02
C ARG A 9 -12.68 -3.74 -5.29
N GLU A 10 -13.50 -3.69 -4.25
CA GLU A 10 -13.58 -2.57 -3.29
C GLU A 10 -13.03 -3.04 -1.94
N TYR A 11 -12.24 -2.17 -1.32
CA TYR A 11 -11.63 -2.41 -0.02
C TYR A 11 -12.09 -1.35 0.98
N ILE A 12 -12.49 -1.78 2.18
CA ILE A 12 -12.64 -0.92 3.34
C ILE A 12 -11.59 -1.39 4.33
N LEU A 13 -10.56 -0.57 4.54
CA LEU A 13 -9.37 -0.97 5.32
C LEU A 13 -9.26 -0.14 6.60
N ARG A 14 -9.03 -0.82 7.71
CA ARG A 14 -8.50 -0.20 8.93
C ARG A 14 -6.99 -0.16 8.81
N LYS A 15 -6.42 1.04 8.90
CA LYS A 15 -4.98 1.26 8.85
C LYS A 15 -4.49 1.70 10.23
N ARG A 16 -3.42 1.05 10.71
CA ARG A 16 -2.67 1.48 11.89
C ARG A 16 -1.20 1.62 11.51
N GLN A 17 -0.55 2.63 12.05
CA GLN A 17 0.86 2.90 11.82
C GLN A 17 1.51 3.21 13.17
N ALA A 18 2.68 2.64 13.39
CA ALA A 18 3.47 2.86 14.59
C ALA A 18 4.96 2.87 14.25
N LEU A 19 5.74 3.59 15.05
CA LEU A 19 7.19 3.43 15.07
C LEU A 19 7.52 2.18 15.89
N LEU A 20 8.48 1.38 15.44
CA LEU A 20 8.95 0.25 16.21
C LEU A 20 9.80 0.74 17.38
N PRO A 21 9.44 0.40 18.62
CA PRO A 21 10.18 0.84 19.80
C PRO A 21 11.57 0.20 19.82
N GLY A 22 12.58 1.00 20.14
CA GLY A 22 13.96 0.53 20.29
C GLY A 22 14.70 0.26 18.98
N ASP A 23 14.12 0.57 17.82
CA ASP A 23 14.81 0.46 16.54
C ASP A 23 15.64 1.73 16.24
N PRO A 24 16.97 1.63 16.09
CA PRO A 24 17.82 2.79 15.82
C PRO A 24 17.56 3.39 14.43
N ASN A 25 16.97 2.63 13.52
CA ASN A 25 16.67 3.06 12.15
C ASN A 25 15.26 3.64 11.99
N GLN A 26 14.57 3.91 13.12
CA GLN A 26 13.22 4.47 13.17
C GLN A 26 12.22 3.70 12.30
N ALA A 27 12.31 2.37 12.33
CA ALA A 27 11.47 1.52 11.50
C ALA A 27 9.98 1.78 11.74
N VAL A 28 9.23 1.86 10.65
CA VAL A 28 7.78 2.12 10.65
C VAL A 28 7.06 0.81 10.37
N LEU A 29 6.20 0.39 11.29
CA LEU A 29 5.27 -0.71 11.09
C LEU A 29 3.90 -0.16 10.69
N GLN A 30 3.37 -0.64 9.58
CA GLN A 30 2.04 -0.32 9.09
C GLN A 30 1.23 -1.60 8.93
N MET A 31 0.09 -1.67 9.62
CA MET A 31 -0.84 -2.79 9.53
C MET A 31 -2.13 -2.32 8.88
N MET A 32 -2.61 -3.07 7.89
CA MET A 32 -3.91 -2.86 7.27
C MET A 32 -4.73 -4.14 7.34
N ARG A 33 -6.01 -4.02 7.66
CA ARG A 33 -6.95 -5.14 7.71
C ARG A 33 -8.28 -4.73 7.09
N ALA A 34 -8.90 -5.61 6.33
CA ALA A 34 -10.29 -5.44 5.89
C ALA A 34 -11.21 -5.28 7.10
N GLY A 35 -12.06 -4.26 7.05
CA GLY A 35 -13.11 -4.08 8.04
C GLY A 35 -14.20 -5.13 7.86
N ARG A 36 -14.60 -5.77 8.95
CA ARG A 36 -15.67 -6.78 8.94
C ARG A 36 -17.04 -6.10 8.98
N GLY A 37 -17.52 -5.65 7.82
CA GLY A 37 -18.95 -5.38 7.60
C GLY A 37 -19.62 -4.35 8.53
N PRO A 38 -20.96 -4.43 8.71
CA PRO A 38 -21.76 -3.46 9.46
C PRO A 38 -21.38 -3.33 10.94
N ASP A 39 -20.82 -4.39 11.53
CA ASP A 39 -20.39 -4.45 12.93
C ASP A 39 -19.26 -3.46 13.25
N GLU A 40 -18.62 -2.93 12.21
CA GLU A 40 -17.59 -1.90 12.30
C GLU A 40 -18.09 -0.49 11.96
N GLY A 41 -19.40 -0.29 11.85
CA GLY A 41 -20.06 1.01 11.64
C GLY A 41 -20.04 1.51 10.19
N TYR A 42 -19.67 0.65 9.23
CA TYR A 42 -19.55 1.04 7.82
C TYR A 42 -20.77 0.60 7.01
N HIS A 43 -21.65 1.56 6.68
CA HIS A 43 -22.93 1.31 5.99
C HIS A 43 -22.93 1.61 4.49
N LYS A 44 -21.77 1.87 3.87
CA LYS A 44 -21.73 2.21 2.44
C LYS A 44 -22.14 0.99 1.59
N PRO A 45 -23.13 1.10 0.69
CA PRO A 45 -23.49 0.01 -0.20
C PRO A 45 -22.37 -0.31 -1.19
N THR A 46 -22.23 -1.59 -1.56
CA THR A 46 -21.22 -2.03 -2.54
C THR A 46 -21.60 -1.51 -3.94
N PRO A 47 -20.67 -0.88 -4.68
CA PRO A 47 -20.93 -0.45 -6.05
C PRO A 47 -21.33 -1.60 -7.00
N ARG A 48 -22.13 -1.31 -8.04
CA ARG A 48 -22.52 -2.30 -9.05
C ARG A 48 -21.27 -2.93 -9.72
N ARG A 49 -21.33 -4.23 -10.02
CA ARG A 49 -20.26 -5.01 -10.70
C ARG A 49 -18.90 -4.99 -9.96
N THR A 50 -18.93 -4.84 -8.64
CA THR A 50 -17.74 -4.77 -7.78
C THR A 50 -17.90 -5.75 -6.63
N ILE A 51 -16.83 -6.45 -6.26
CA ILE A 51 -16.78 -7.38 -5.13
C ILE A 51 -16.15 -6.64 -3.96
N ARG A 52 -16.82 -6.61 -2.81
CA ARG A 52 -16.22 -6.10 -1.57
C ARG A 52 -15.36 -7.18 -0.94
N VAL A 53 -14.09 -6.89 -0.73
CA VAL A 53 -13.16 -7.81 -0.07
C VAL A 53 -13.31 -7.68 1.44
N VAL A 54 -13.68 -8.79 2.09
CA VAL A 54 -13.89 -8.87 3.54
C VAL A 54 -12.73 -9.54 4.27
N GLU A 55 -11.86 -10.24 3.54
CA GLU A 55 -10.65 -10.87 4.05
C GLU A 55 -9.41 -10.33 3.35
N ASN A 56 -8.87 -9.24 3.90
CA ASN A 56 -7.58 -8.70 3.52
C ASN A 56 -6.78 -8.40 4.79
N THR A 57 -5.50 -8.77 4.81
CA THR A 57 -4.55 -8.39 5.85
C THR A 57 -3.22 -8.11 5.19
N SER A 58 -2.64 -6.96 5.50
CA SER A 58 -1.28 -6.64 5.09
C SER A 58 -0.51 -6.00 6.22
N VAL A 59 0.78 -6.32 6.27
CA VAL A 59 1.74 -5.80 7.22
C VAL A 59 2.93 -5.32 6.41
N ASN A 60 3.22 -4.03 6.52
CA ASN A 60 4.35 -3.40 5.86
C ASN A 60 5.32 -2.89 6.93
N LEU A 61 6.59 -3.23 6.76
CA LEU A 61 7.69 -2.73 7.55
C LEU A 61 8.58 -1.90 6.65
N TYR A 62 8.90 -0.67 7.07
CA TYR A 62 9.79 0.26 6.36
C TYR A 62 10.93 0.64 7.30
N TRP A 63 12.17 0.72 6.81
CA TRP A 63 13.32 1.13 7.62
C TRP A 63 14.37 1.82 6.76
N SER A 64 15.15 2.70 7.41
CA SER A 64 16.31 3.33 6.77
C SER A 64 17.44 2.32 6.57
N THR A 65 18.13 2.40 5.43
CA THR A 65 19.33 1.61 5.15
C THR A 65 20.59 2.45 5.36
N SER A 66 21.73 1.79 5.59
CA SER A 66 23.00 2.46 5.91
C SER A 66 23.54 3.34 4.77
N ASP A 67 23.07 3.13 3.55
CA ASP A 67 23.39 3.92 2.36
C ASP A 67 22.43 5.13 2.15
N GLY A 68 21.58 5.43 3.14
CA GLY A 68 20.59 6.52 3.06
C GLY A 68 19.34 6.18 2.26
N GLY A 69 19.18 4.91 1.86
CA GLY A 69 17.97 4.41 1.22
C GLY A 69 16.85 4.10 2.21
N THR A 70 15.72 3.64 1.65
CA THR A 70 14.63 3.05 2.43
C THR A 70 14.40 1.63 1.91
N ALA A 71 14.51 0.67 2.80
CA ALA A 71 14.10 -0.70 2.53
C ALA A 71 12.69 -0.94 3.09
N PHE A 72 11.98 -1.88 2.47
CA PHE A 72 10.68 -2.28 2.95
C PHE A 72 10.46 -3.78 2.77
N ARG A 73 9.61 -4.33 3.64
CA ARG A 73 9.10 -5.70 3.55
C ARG A 73 7.59 -5.66 3.71
N SER A 74 6.90 -6.31 2.79
CA SER A 74 5.45 -6.42 2.80
C SER A 74 5.04 -7.88 2.94
N MET A 75 4.16 -8.16 3.89
CA MET A 75 3.42 -9.41 3.99
C MET A 75 1.96 -9.11 3.63
N TYR A 76 1.39 -9.92 2.76
CA TYR A 76 0.06 -9.72 2.23
C TYR A 76 -0.70 -11.04 2.18
N ARG A 77 -1.93 -11.04 2.69
CA ARG A 77 -2.88 -12.14 2.56
C ARG A 77 -4.25 -11.57 2.19
N GLU A 78 -4.85 -12.13 1.17
CA GLU A 78 -6.22 -11.83 0.75
C GLU A 78 -6.87 -13.10 0.21
N ASP A 79 -8.16 -13.26 0.48
CA ASP A 79 -8.99 -14.15 -0.32
C ASP A 79 -9.67 -13.34 -1.44
N PRO A 80 -9.27 -13.56 -2.72
CA PRO A 80 -9.85 -12.85 -3.84
C PRO A 80 -11.31 -13.25 -4.15
N MET A 81 -11.87 -14.25 -3.45
CA MET A 81 -13.22 -14.83 -3.64
C MET A 81 -13.45 -15.44 -5.02
N VAL A 82 -12.39 -15.50 -5.84
CA VAL A 82 -12.39 -16.06 -7.19
C VAL A 82 -11.04 -16.70 -7.46
N SER A 83 -11.03 -17.76 -8.26
CA SER A 83 -9.78 -18.31 -8.77
C SER A 83 -9.14 -17.30 -9.73
N LEU A 84 -7.88 -16.92 -9.45
CA LEU A 84 -7.12 -16.07 -10.35
C LEU A 84 -6.52 -16.92 -11.47
N PRO A 85 -6.71 -16.56 -12.76
CA PRO A 85 -6.06 -17.26 -13.86
C PRO A 85 -4.52 -17.19 -13.77
N ASN A 86 -3.82 -18.28 -14.06
CA ASN A 86 -2.36 -18.34 -13.99
C ASN A 86 -1.67 -17.27 -14.86
N TRP A 87 -2.21 -16.96 -16.05
CA TRP A 87 -1.66 -15.91 -16.92
C TRP A 87 -1.69 -14.53 -16.25
N LEU A 88 -2.69 -14.29 -15.39
CA LEU A 88 -2.82 -13.03 -14.66
C LEU A 88 -1.82 -12.98 -13.52
N VAL A 89 -1.64 -14.08 -12.79
CA VAL A 89 -0.62 -14.19 -11.75
C VAL A 89 0.77 -13.93 -12.33
N GLY A 90 1.11 -14.56 -13.46
CA GLY A 90 2.37 -14.31 -14.17
C GLY A 90 2.50 -12.84 -14.61
N THR A 91 1.44 -12.24 -15.15
CA THR A 91 1.44 -10.81 -15.51
C THR A 91 1.68 -9.89 -14.31
N ILE A 92 1.10 -10.22 -13.16
CA ILE A 92 1.30 -9.45 -11.92
C ILE A 92 2.77 -9.53 -11.49
N ILE A 93 3.32 -10.74 -11.42
CA ILE A 93 4.70 -11.00 -10.96
C ILE A 93 5.72 -10.38 -11.91
N ASP A 94 5.61 -10.65 -13.21
CA ASP A 94 6.66 -10.33 -14.17
C ASP A 94 6.61 -8.87 -14.64
N LYS A 95 5.43 -8.24 -14.60
CA LYS A 95 5.21 -6.92 -15.21
C LYS A 95 4.71 -5.90 -14.21
N MET A 96 3.63 -6.18 -13.49
CA MET A 96 2.96 -5.16 -12.68
C MET A 96 3.74 -4.83 -11.42
N LEU A 97 4.24 -5.83 -10.69
CA LEU A 97 5.01 -5.61 -9.46
C LEU A 97 6.30 -4.81 -9.74
N PRO A 98 7.18 -5.18 -10.70
CA PRO A 98 8.37 -4.39 -11.01
C PRO A 98 8.04 -2.97 -11.45
N ARG A 99 7.00 -2.77 -12.27
CA ARG A 99 6.55 -1.44 -12.69
C ARG A 99 6.04 -0.61 -11.50
N GLY A 100 5.30 -1.24 -10.59
CA GLY A 100 4.80 -0.62 -9.37
C GLY A 100 5.93 -0.16 -8.45
N VAL A 101 6.92 -1.02 -8.21
CA VAL A 101 8.10 -0.66 -7.40
C VAL A 101 8.87 0.50 -8.05
N LYS A 102 9.13 0.44 -9.36
CA LYS A 102 9.79 1.55 -10.09
C LYS A 102 8.99 2.85 -10.03
N ALA A 103 7.66 2.78 -10.07
CA ALA A 103 6.81 3.96 -9.92
C ALA A 103 6.88 4.53 -8.49
N LEU A 104 6.84 3.66 -7.48
CA LEU A 104 6.96 4.05 -6.08
C LEU A 104 8.29 4.76 -5.79
N THR A 105 9.41 4.23 -6.26
CA THR A 105 10.73 4.88 -6.12
C THR A 105 10.74 6.27 -6.76
N ARG A 106 10.22 6.40 -7.99
CA ARG A 106 10.14 7.71 -8.66
C ARG A 106 9.27 8.70 -7.89
N SER A 107 8.15 8.24 -7.32
CA SER A 107 7.28 9.07 -6.50
C SER A 107 7.94 9.49 -5.18
N ALA A 108 8.72 8.61 -4.54
CA ALA A 108 9.46 8.93 -3.32
C ALA A 108 10.49 10.04 -3.57
N VAL A 109 11.34 9.88 -4.59
CA VAL A 109 12.34 10.90 -5.00
C VAL A 109 11.67 12.24 -5.35
N ALA A 110 10.52 12.20 -6.03
CA ALA A 110 9.79 13.41 -6.37
C ALA A 110 9.21 14.11 -5.14
N GLN A 111 8.78 13.38 -4.11
CA GLN A 111 8.29 13.93 -2.85
C GLN A 111 9.42 14.55 -2.02
N GLU A 112 10.57 13.88 -1.94
CA GLU A 112 11.77 14.38 -1.27
C GLU A 112 12.21 15.73 -1.85
N ARG A 113 12.38 15.82 -3.17
CA ARG A 113 12.69 17.09 -3.86
C ARG A 113 11.67 18.19 -3.58
N LYS A 114 10.38 17.82 -3.47
CA LYS A 114 9.32 18.78 -3.14
C LYS A 114 9.43 19.28 -1.71
N ALA A 115 9.87 18.44 -0.78
CA ALA A 115 10.10 18.82 0.61
C ALA A 115 11.32 19.74 0.73
N GLU A 116 12.44 19.42 0.07
CA GLU A 116 13.64 20.25 0.02
C GLU A 116 13.33 21.68 -0.48
N LEU A 117 12.61 21.79 -1.59
CA LEU A 117 12.20 23.07 -2.16
C LEU A 117 11.31 23.89 -1.23
N ARG A 118 10.43 23.23 -0.47
CA ARG A 118 9.57 23.90 0.52
C ARG A 118 10.36 24.44 1.69
N ASN A 119 11.30 23.66 2.22
CA ASN A 119 12.14 24.06 3.35
C ASN A 119 13.04 25.24 2.96
N ALA A 120 13.68 25.17 1.78
CA ALA A 120 14.51 26.25 1.26
C ALA A 120 13.72 27.56 1.01
N ALA A 121 12.43 27.47 0.69
CA ALA A 121 11.57 28.65 0.56
C ALA A 121 11.21 29.27 1.92
N GLN A 122 10.99 28.44 2.94
CA GLN A 122 10.69 28.91 4.31
C GLN A 122 11.90 29.60 4.93
N GLU A 123 13.12 29.10 4.72
CA GLU A 123 14.36 29.70 5.22
C GLU A 123 14.67 31.07 4.58
N LYS A 124 14.21 31.31 3.34
CA LYS A 124 14.38 32.62 2.67
C LYS A 124 13.38 33.69 3.12
N THR A 125 12.39 33.31 3.92
CA THR A 125 11.33 34.22 4.39
C THR A 125 11.54 34.64 5.86
N GLN A 126 12.58 34.11 6.52
CA GLN A 126 13.05 34.53 7.84
C GLN A 126 14.27 35.45 7.69
#